data_AF-A0A1F6WXE5-F1
#
_entry.id   AF-A0A1F6WXE5-F1
#
_cell.length_a   1.000
_cell.length_b   1.000
_cell.length_c   1.000
_cell.angle_alpha   90.00
_cell.angle_beta   90.00
_cell.angle_gamma   90.00
#
_symmetry.space_group_name_H-M   'P 1'
#
loop_
_entity.id
_entity.type
_entity.pdbx_description
1 polymer ?
#
loop_
_entity_poly.entity_id
_entity_poly.type
_entity_poly.pdbx_seq_one_letter_code
_entity_poly.pdbx_strand_id
1 'polypeptide(L)'
;MAENTKQISEDYYKTLFENLIDGLAYCQMLFDEQKHPIDFIYLDVNKNFEKLTGLKNVIGKKVTEVIPGIKESNPELLETYGRVALGGQSEKFEVYILELKTWFLVSVYSPKEEYFVVVFQNITEQKKHQMESEEVNKNLERINKLMVDRELRMVELKKEIKELKTKQI
;
A
#
# COMPACT_ATOMS: atom_id res chain seq x y z
N MET A 1 -26.36 35.30 -9.92
CA MET A 1 -25.85 34.27 -10.85
C MET A 1 -24.51 33.70 -10.39
N ALA A 2 -23.50 34.53 -10.05
CA ALA A 2 -22.20 34.05 -9.56
C ALA A 2 -22.25 33.23 -8.25
N GLU A 3 -23.08 33.62 -7.27
CA GLU A 3 -23.28 32.82 -6.04
C GLU A 3 -23.95 31.47 -6.31
N ASN A 4 -24.95 31.42 -7.19
CA ASN A 4 -25.58 30.16 -7.60
C ASN A 4 -24.59 29.21 -8.29
N THR A 5 -23.73 29.72 -9.17
CA THR A 5 -22.70 28.91 -9.84
C THR A 5 -21.66 28.38 -8.84
N LYS A 6 -21.25 29.21 -7.88
CA LYS A 6 -20.31 28.81 -6.82
C LYS A 6 -20.90 27.74 -5.92
N GLN A 7 -22.15 27.90 -5.48
CA GLN A 7 -22.81 26.95 -4.61
C GLN A 7 -23.11 25.61 -5.31
N ILE A 8 -23.53 25.63 -6.58
CA ILE A 8 -23.69 24.42 -7.40
C ILE A 8 -22.34 23.67 -7.54
N SER A 9 -21.23 24.40 -7.70
CA SER A 9 -19.92 23.78 -7.76
C SER A 9 -19.51 23.15 -6.42
N GLU A 10 -19.73 23.83 -5.30
CA GLU A 10 -19.42 23.32 -3.95
C GLU A 10 -20.23 22.07 -3.60
N ASP A 11 -21.54 22.08 -3.86
CA ASP A 11 -22.42 20.93 -3.63
C ASP A 11 -22.02 19.73 -4.51
N TYR A 12 -21.60 19.98 -5.76
CA TYR A 12 -21.11 18.94 -6.66
C TYR A 12 -19.79 18.34 -6.18
N TYR A 13 -18.80 19.16 -5.80
CA TYR A 13 -17.53 18.68 -5.27
C TYR A 13 -17.69 17.92 -3.96
N LYS A 14 -18.57 18.39 -3.07
CA LYS A 14 -18.91 17.68 -1.83
C LYS A 14 -19.53 16.31 -2.12
N THR A 15 -20.44 16.24 -3.09
CA THR A 15 -21.04 14.97 -3.50
C THR A 15 -19.99 14.01 -4.05
N LEU A 16 -19.07 14.46 -4.90
CA LEU A 16 -17.96 13.63 -5.39
C LEU A 16 -17.05 13.16 -4.26
N PHE A 17 -16.69 14.07 -3.36
CA PHE A 17 -15.88 13.78 -2.18
C PHE A 17 -16.49 12.68 -1.30
N GLU A 18 -17.79 12.79 -1.00
CA GLU A 18 -18.51 11.84 -0.13
C GLU A 18 -18.76 10.47 -0.78
N ASN A 19 -18.84 10.41 -2.11
CA ASN A 19 -19.18 9.19 -2.86
C ASN A 19 -17.97 8.49 -3.51
N LEU A 20 -16.77 9.07 -3.44
CA LEU A 20 -15.53 8.42 -3.86
C LEU A 20 -15.35 7.08 -3.13
N ILE A 21 -15.16 5.99 -3.88
CA ILE A 21 -14.93 4.63 -3.34
C ILE A 21 -13.66 4.61 -2.47
N ASP A 22 -12.66 5.37 -2.90
CA ASP A 22 -11.39 5.51 -2.23
C ASP A 22 -11.54 6.30 -0.93
N GLY A 23 -10.64 6.02 0.01
CA GLY A 23 -10.48 6.84 1.20
C GLY A 23 -9.79 8.14 0.81
N LEU A 24 -10.26 9.25 1.37
CA LEU A 24 -9.64 10.55 1.16
C LEU A 24 -9.47 11.24 2.50
N ALA A 25 -8.28 11.80 2.74
CA ALA A 25 -8.03 12.71 3.84
C ALA A 25 -7.28 13.95 3.37
N TYR A 26 -7.73 15.11 3.87
CA TYR A 26 -7.01 16.36 3.78
C TYR A 26 -6.34 16.64 5.13
N CYS A 27 -5.04 16.89 5.11
CA CYS A 27 -4.22 16.95 6.30
C CYS A 27 -3.32 18.19 6.31
N GLN A 28 -2.94 18.61 7.51
CA GLN A 28 -1.85 19.57 7.73
C GLN A 28 -0.65 18.84 8.32
N MET A 29 0.51 18.99 7.67
CA MET A 29 1.77 18.49 8.16
C MET A 29 2.30 19.37 9.29
N LEU A 30 2.88 18.75 10.32
CA LEU A 30 3.57 19.42 11.42
C LEU A 30 5.06 19.19 11.25
N PHE A 31 5.85 20.26 11.40
CA PHE A 31 7.30 20.23 11.26
C PHE A 31 8.01 20.69 12.54
N ASP A 32 9.25 20.26 12.73
CA ASP A 32 10.16 20.87 13.70
C ASP A 32 10.79 22.18 13.16
N GLU A 33 11.66 22.79 13.96
CA GLU A 33 12.39 24.02 13.59
C GLU A 33 13.33 23.84 12.38
N GLN A 34 13.73 22.60 12.08
CA GLN A 34 14.61 22.25 10.95
C GLN A 34 13.80 21.78 9.72
N LYS A 35 12.47 21.94 9.72
CA LYS A 35 11.56 21.49 8.65
C LYS A 35 11.53 19.96 8.47
N HIS A 36 11.87 19.17 9.49
CA HIS A 36 11.60 17.74 9.46
C HIS A 36 10.13 17.46 9.83
N PRO A 37 9.44 16.55 9.10
CA PRO A 37 8.07 16.20 9.40
C PRO A 37 8.02 15.42 10.71
N ILE A 38 7.29 15.96 11.68
CA ILE A 38 7.17 15.35 13.01
C ILE A 38 5.82 14.71 13.25
N ASP A 39 4.74 15.10 12.58
CA ASP A 39 3.39 14.53 12.72
C ASP A 39 2.46 15.16 11.68
N PHE A 40 1.18 14.77 11.64
CA PHE A 40 0.17 15.52 10.88
C PHE A 40 -1.21 15.44 11.52
N ILE A 41 -2.06 16.42 11.22
CA ILE A 41 -3.43 16.53 11.71
C ILE A 41 -4.41 16.26 10.57
N TYR A 42 -5.41 15.42 10.82
CA TYR A 42 -6.55 15.26 9.91
C TYR A 42 -7.43 16.51 9.96
N LEU A 43 -7.57 17.23 8.84
CA LEU A 43 -8.45 18.39 8.74
C LEU A 43 -9.83 18.02 8.20
N ASP A 44 -9.87 17.08 7.26
CA ASP A 44 -11.12 16.56 6.71
C ASP A 44 -10.92 15.14 6.18
N VAL A 45 -11.98 14.33 6.18
CA VAL A 45 -11.99 12.96 5.66
C VAL A 45 -13.33 12.64 5.01
N ASN A 46 -13.31 11.83 3.95
CA ASN A 46 -14.55 11.38 3.33
C ASN A 46 -15.19 10.20 4.08
N LYS A 47 -16.42 9.84 3.69
CA LYS A 47 -17.16 8.73 4.30
C LYS A 47 -16.45 7.37 4.17
N ASN A 48 -15.70 7.15 3.10
CA ASN A 48 -15.01 5.87 2.90
C ASN A 48 -13.69 5.77 3.66
N PHE A 49 -13.11 6.88 4.13
CA PHE A 49 -11.99 6.85 5.08
C PHE A 49 -12.29 5.97 6.30
N GLU A 50 -13.41 6.22 6.99
CA GLU A 50 -13.79 5.44 8.18
C GLU A 50 -14.02 3.96 7.83
N LYS A 51 -14.63 3.68 6.68
CA LYS A 51 -14.90 2.29 6.27
C LYS A 51 -13.62 1.51 5.96
N LEU A 52 -12.65 2.16 5.33
CA LEU A 52 -11.40 1.51 4.89
C LEU A 52 -10.38 1.40 6.02
N THR A 53 -10.39 2.33 6.97
CA THR A 53 -9.41 2.38 8.07
C THR A 53 -9.97 1.88 9.40
N GLY A 54 -11.30 1.89 9.58
CA GLY A 54 -11.96 1.66 10.86
C GLY A 54 -11.85 2.81 11.87
N LEU A 55 -11.16 3.90 11.52
CA LEU A 55 -10.86 5.00 12.42
C LEU A 55 -12.01 6.01 12.44
N LYS A 56 -12.44 6.40 13.65
CA LYS A 56 -13.58 7.30 13.86
C LYS A 56 -13.16 8.58 14.56
N ASN A 57 -13.89 9.67 14.30
CA ASN A 57 -13.69 10.96 14.95
C ASN A 57 -12.23 11.43 14.88
N VAL A 58 -11.64 11.34 13.68
CA VAL A 58 -10.20 11.62 13.45
C VAL A 58 -9.92 13.09 13.19
N ILE A 59 -10.91 13.85 12.74
CA ILE A 59 -10.77 15.28 12.42
C ILE A 59 -10.27 16.05 13.66
N GLY A 60 -9.27 16.88 13.46
CA GLY A 60 -8.59 17.67 14.49
C GLY A 60 -7.55 16.91 15.31
N LYS A 61 -7.37 15.61 15.08
CA LYS A 61 -6.41 14.77 15.82
C LYS A 61 -5.14 14.51 15.04
N LYS A 62 -4.05 14.30 15.77
CA LYS A 62 -2.77 13.86 15.18
C LYS A 62 -2.85 12.41 14.73
N VAL A 63 -2.10 12.04 13.70
CA VAL A 63 -2.03 10.63 13.27
C VAL A 63 -1.53 9.74 14.40
N THR A 64 -0.61 10.21 15.24
CA THR A 64 -0.10 9.43 16.38
C THR A 64 -1.11 9.21 17.50
N GLU A 65 -2.11 10.10 17.63
CA GLU A 65 -3.21 9.93 18.58
C GLU A 65 -4.22 8.89 18.06
N VAL A 66 -4.42 8.87 16.75
CA VAL A 66 -5.41 8.03 16.07
C VAL A 66 -4.85 6.63 15.79
N ILE A 67 -3.56 6.54 15.44
CA ILE A 67 -2.82 5.31 15.13
C ILE A 67 -1.53 5.32 15.97
N PRO A 68 -1.59 4.91 17.25
CA PRO A 68 -0.41 4.83 18.10
C PRO A 68 0.62 3.83 17.55
N GLY A 69 1.89 4.24 17.43
CA GLY A 69 2.97 3.40 16.91
C GLY A 69 3.30 3.63 15.42
N ILE A 70 2.50 4.42 14.70
CA ILE A 70 2.66 4.65 13.26
C ILE A 70 4.01 5.27 12.87
N LYS A 71 4.60 6.07 13.76
CA LYS A 71 5.90 6.71 13.52
C LYS A 71 7.03 5.69 13.52
N GLU A 72 6.92 4.70 14.38
CA GLU A 72 7.91 3.65 14.55
C GLU A 72 7.73 2.56 13.48
N SER A 73 6.49 2.24 13.11
CA SER A 73 6.19 1.19 12.13
C SER A 73 6.30 1.65 10.68
N ASN A 74 6.00 2.94 10.41
CA ASN A 74 6.02 3.52 9.07
C ASN A 74 6.64 4.94 9.04
N PRO A 75 7.90 5.13 9.50
CA PRO A 75 8.57 6.44 9.46
C PRO A 75 8.64 7.03 8.05
N GLU A 76 8.79 6.19 7.03
CA GLU A 76 8.85 6.57 5.62
C GLU A 76 7.57 7.27 5.13
N LEU A 77 6.44 7.00 5.79
CA LEU A 77 5.16 7.61 5.46
C LEU A 77 5.16 9.10 5.80
N LEU A 78 5.66 9.45 6.99
CA LEU A 78 5.78 10.85 7.43
C LEU A 78 6.80 11.60 6.57
N GLU A 79 7.93 10.96 6.24
CA GLU A 79 8.94 11.55 5.36
C GLU A 79 8.38 11.88 3.98
N THR A 80 7.66 10.92 3.37
CA THR A 80 7.06 11.09 2.05
C THR A 80 6.01 12.20 2.06
N TYR A 81 5.08 12.18 3.01
CA TYR A 81 4.06 13.22 3.13
C TYR A 81 4.67 14.60 3.45
N GLY A 82 5.72 14.63 4.28
CA GLY A 82 6.43 15.85 4.62
C GLY A 82 7.08 16.50 3.41
N ARG A 83 7.81 15.71 2.62
CA ARG A 83 8.43 16.16 1.37
C ARG A 83 7.39 16.71 0.39
N VAL A 84 6.26 16.02 0.23
CA VAL A 84 5.17 16.49 -0.65
C VAL A 84 4.57 17.79 -0.13
N ALA A 85 4.30 17.89 1.18
CA ALA A 85 3.74 19.08 1.81
C ALA A 85 4.67 20.31 1.74
N LEU A 86 5.99 20.11 1.65
CA LEU A 86 6.98 21.18 1.44
C LEU A 86 7.14 21.60 -0.04
N GLY A 87 6.20 21.20 -0.92
CA GLY A 87 6.23 21.56 -2.33
C GLY A 87 6.93 20.53 -3.23
N GLY A 88 7.16 19.32 -2.73
CA GLY A 88 7.60 18.18 -3.53
C GLY A 88 6.57 17.77 -4.59
N GLN A 89 7.01 16.94 -5.55
CA GLN A 89 6.11 16.35 -6.55
C GLN A 89 5.10 15.41 -5.87
N SER A 90 3.91 15.25 -6.46
CA SER A 90 2.95 14.25 -6.02
C SER A 90 3.54 12.84 -6.14
N GLU A 91 3.25 11.97 -5.18
CA GLU A 91 3.78 10.61 -5.13
C GLU A 91 2.66 9.57 -5.07
N LYS A 92 2.94 8.37 -5.61
CA LYS A 92 2.06 7.21 -5.55
C LYS A 92 2.85 5.98 -5.16
N PHE A 93 2.41 5.28 -4.13
CA PHE A 93 3.13 4.14 -3.56
C PHE A 93 2.18 3.18 -2.83
N GLU A 94 2.66 1.98 -2.57
CA GLU A 94 1.97 1.00 -1.75
C GLU A 94 2.61 0.96 -0.37
N VAL A 95 1.78 0.91 0.68
CA VAL A 95 2.26 0.85 2.06
C VAL A 95 1.40 -0.11 2.87
N TYR A 96 2.05 -0.90 3.72
CA TYR A 96 1.37 -1.70 4.72
C TYR A 96 1.36 -0.96 6.05
N ILE A 97 0.17 -0.65 6.55
CA ILE A 97 -0.01 -0.02 7.85
C ILE A 97 -0.25 -1.11 8.87
N LEU A 98 0.73 -1.34 9.74
CA LEU A 98 0.76 -2.50 10.64
C LEU A 98 -0.42 -2.49 11.62
N GLU A 99 -0.71 -1.33 12.21
CA GLU A 99 -1.75 -1.14 13.23
C GLU A 99 -3.15 -1.37 12.65
N LEU A 100 -3.31 -1.08 11.35
CA LEU A 100 -4.55 -1.31 10.61
C LEU A 100 -4.59 -2.67 9.91
N LYS A 101 -3.48 -3.42 9.91
CA LYS A 101 -3.30 -4.69 9.21
C LYS A 101 -3.78 -4.65 7.76
N THR A 102 -3.51 -3.54 7.09
CA THR A 102 -4.10 -3.23 5.79
C THR A 102 -3.02 -2.71 4.84
N TRP A 103 -3.02 -3.24 3.62
CA TRP A 103 -2.26 -2.69 2.50
C TRP A 103 -3.06 -1.59 1.83
N PHE A 104 -2.43 -0.43 1.68
CA PHE A 104 -2.98 0.70 0.96
C PHE A 104 -2.16 1.03 -0.28
N LEU A 105 -2.85 1.28 -1.40
CA LEU A 105 -2.29 2.03 -2.52
C LEU A 105 -2.62 3.51 -2.27
N VAL A 106 -1.60 4.32 -2.04
CA VAL A 106 -1.71 5.73 -1.67
C VAL A 106 -1.30 6.60 -2.84
N SER A 107 -2.02 7.70 -3.07
CA SER A 107 -1.61 8.81 -3.92
C SER A 107 -1.70 10.09 -3.10
N VAL A 108 -0.61 10.85 -3.06
CA VAL A 108 -0.47 12.05 -2.24
C VAL A 108 -0.06 13.25 -3.08
N TYR A 109 -0.67 14.41 -2.83
CA TYR A 109 -0.27 15.68 -3.45
C TYR A 109 -0.48 16.84 -2.47
N SER A 110 0.17 17.98 -2.72
CA SER A 110 0.03 19.18 -1.92
C SER A 110 -0.79 20.24 -2.64
N PRO A 111 -1.96 20.66 -2.12
CA PRO A 111 -2.72 21.78 -2.68
C PRO A 111 -2.13 23.14 -2.26
N LYS A 112 -1.39 23.19 -1.16
CA LYS A 112 -0.71 24.37 -0.61
C LYS A 112 0.38 23.95 0.38
N GLU A 113 1.41 24.78 0.54
CA GLU A 113 2.55 24.53 1.44
C GLU A 113 2.08 24.16 2.85
N GLU A 114 2.67 23.11 3.42
CA GLU A 114 2.36 22.47 4.71
C GLU A 114 1.07 21.63 4.75
N TYR A 115 0.35 21.52 3.64
CA TYR A 115 -0.88 20.75 3.55
C TYR A 115 -0.79 19.73 2.43
N PHE A 116 -1.50 18.64 2.61
CA PHE A 116 -1.51 17.55 1.64
C PHE A 116 -2.86 16.84 1.65
N VAL A 117 -3.18 16.23 0.50
CA VAL A 117 -4.33 15.37 0.32
C VAL A 117 -3.80 13.97 0.02
N VAL A 118 -4.32 12.98 0.73
CA VAL A 118 -4.11 11.56 0.43
C VAL A 118 -5.40 10.97 -0.09
N VAL A 119 -5.28 10.23 -1.19
CA VAL A 119 -6.32 9.35 -1.73
C VAL A 119 -5.77 7.94 -1.65
N PHE A 120 -6.52 7.00 -1.11
CA PHE A 120 -6.03 5.65 -0.90
C PHE A 120 -7.08 4.56 -1.12
N GLN A 121 -6.60 3.40 -1.55
CA GLN A 121 -7.41 2.20 -1.78
C GLN A 121 -6.89 1.05 -0.92
N ASN A 122 -7.78 0.25 -0.36
CA ASN A 122 -7.40 -1.00 0.29
C ASN A 122 -7.12 -2.06 -0.79
N ILE A 123 -5.87 -2.51 -0.87
CA ILE A 123 -5.40 -3.52 -1.82
C ILE A 123 -5.05 -4.85 -1.13
N THR A 124 -5.50 -5.06 0.12
CA THR A 124 -5.11 -6.21 0.93
C THR A 124 -5.52 -7.54 0.30
N GLU A 125 -6.73 -7.64 -0.23
CA GLU A 125 -7.19 -8.87 -0.92
C GLU A 125 -6.37 -9.13 -2.19
N GLN A 126 -6.04 -8.09 -2.95
CA GLN A 126 -5.19 -8.22 -4.13
C GLN A 126 -3.79 -8.72 -3.75
N LYS A 127 -3.20 -8.16 -2.69
CA LYS A 127 -1.91 -8.60 -2.16
C LYS A 127 -1.95 -10.03 -1.65
N LYS A 128 -3.03 -10.43 -0.97
CA LYS A 128 -3.20 -11.80 -0.49
C LYS A 128 -3.22 -12.81 -1.63
N HIS A 129 -4.02 -12.55 -2.67
CA HIS A 129 -4.06 -13.40 -3.86
C HIS A 129 -2.72 -13.43 -4.60
N GLN A 130 -2.03 -12.29 -4.69
CA GLN A 130 -0.69 -12.23 -5.28
C GLN A 130 0.29 -13.12 -4.51
N MET A 131 0.35 -13.00 -3.17
CA MET A 131 1.25 -13.79 -2.33
C MET A 131 0.93 -15.28 -2.38
N GLU A 132 -0.36 -15.66 -2.35
CA GLU A 132 -0.79 -17.05 -2.50
C GLU A 132 -0.36 -17.63 -3.85
N SER A 133 -0.54 -16.88 -4.94
CA SER A 133 -0.12 -17.33 -6.27
C SER A 133 1.40 -17.45 -6.40
N GLU A 134 2.16 -16.52 -5.82
CA GLU A 134 3.62 -16.57 -5.83
C GLU A 134 4.15 -17.78 -5.05
N GLU A 135 3.53 -18.12 -3.92
CA GLU A 135 3.90 -19.29 -3.12
C GLU A 135 3.61 -20.60 -3.86
N VAL A 136 2.45 -20.71 -4.52
CA VAL A 136 2.13 -21.86 -5.37
C VAL A 136 3.14 -22.01 -6.51
N ASN A 137 3.49 -20.91 -7.19
CA ASN A 137 4.46 -20.93 -8.28
C ASN A 137 5.85 -21.38 -7.81
N LYS A 138 6.35 -20.86 -6.68
CA LYS A 138 7.63 -21.30 -6.10
C LYS A 138 7.62 -22.78 -5.75
N ASN A 139 6.51 -23.29 -5.21
CA ASN A 139 6.36 -24.70 -4.89
C ASN A 139 6.35 -25.58 -6.14
N LEU A 140 5.67 -25.15 -7.21
CA LEU A 140 5.69 -25.85 -8.51
C LEU A 140 7.09 -25.89 -9.12
N GLU A 141 7.82 -24.78 -9.11
CA GLU A 141 9.20 -24.73 -9.60
C GLU A 141 10.12 -25.70 -8.84
N ARG A 142 9.98 -25.77 -7.51
CA ARG A 142 10.73 -26.70 -6.67
C ARG A 142 10.42 -28.17 -7.01
N ILE A 143 9.13 -28.51 -7.18
CA ILE A 143 8.70 -29.87 -7.54
C ILE A 143 9.22 -30.24 -8.94
N ASN A 144 9.09 -29.34 -9.92
CA ASN A 144 9.56 -29.57 -11.28
C ASN A 144 11.07 -29.83 -11.31
N LYS A 145 11.86 -29.06 -10.56
CA LYS A 145 13.31 -29.27 -10.45
C LYS A 145 13.64 -30.67 -9.90
N LEU A 146 12.96 -31.08 -8.83
CA LEU A 146 13.15 -32.42 -8.24
C LEU A 146 12.75 -33.55 -9.20
N MET A 147 11.70 -33.36 -9.99
CA MET A 147 11.28 -34.34 -11.00
C MET A 147 12.33 -34.49 -12.10
N VAL A 148 12.84 -33.38 -12.65
CA VAL A 148 13.89 -33.40 -13.67
C VAL A 148 15.16 -34.09 -13.15
N ASP A 149 15.60 -33.75 -11.93
CA ASP A 149 16.76 -34.39 -11.30
C ASP A 149 16.56 -35.91 -11.14
N ARG A 150 15.34 -36.33 -10.79
CA ARG A 150 14.99 -37.76 -10.68
C ARG A 150 14.99 -38.45 -12.04
N GLU A 151 14.45 -37.82 -13.08
CA GLU A 151 14.43 -38.39 -14.43
C GLU A 151 15.84 -38.56 -14.99
N LEU A 152 16.70 -37.55 -14.81
CA LEU A 152 18.11 -37.63 -15.22
C LEU A 152 18.83 -38.80 -14.54
N ARG A 153 18.66 -38.93 -13.22
CA ARG A 153 19.24 -40.04 -12.46
C ARG A 153 18.72 -41.41 -12.93
N MET A 154 17.44 -41.49 -13.28
CA MET A 154 16.84 -42.72 -13.83
C MET A 154 17.44 -43.10 -15.19
N VAL A 155 17.72 -42.12 -16.04
CA VAL A 155 18.37 -42.34 -17.35
C VAL A 155 19.80 -42.85 -17.15
N GLU A 156 20.57 -42.25 -16.24
CA GLU A 156 21.92 -42.68 -15.88
C GLU A 156 21.93 -44.13 -15.37
N LEU A 157 21.08 -44.45 -14.39
CA LEU A 157 20.97 -45.80 -13.83
C LEU A 157 20.59 -46.86 -14.89
N LYS A 158 19.67 -46.52 -15.81
CA LYS A 158 19.30 -47.43 -16.91
C LYS A 158 20.49 -47.73 -17.83
N LYS A 159 21.35 -46.73 -18.08
CA LYS A 159 22.55 -46.88 -18.90
C LYS A 159 23.57 -47.80 -18.19
N GLU A 160 23.83 -47.57 -16.91
CA GLU A 160 24.72 -48.42 -16.10
C GLU A 160 24.27 -49.88 -16.04
N ILE A 161 22.96 -50.13 -15.82
CA ILE A 161 22.41 -51.50 -15.79
C ILE A 161 22.63 -52.20 -17.15
N LYS A 162 22.46 -51.49 -18.26
CA LYS A 162 22.66 -52.05 -19.61
C LYS A 162 24.13 -52.41 -19.84
N GLU A 163 25.06 -51.56 -19.42
CA GLU A 163 26.50 -51.81 -19.52
C GLU A 163 26.93 -53.01 -18.66
N LEU A 164 26.42 -53.14 -17.44
CA LEU A 164 26.69 -54.29 -16.57
C LEU A 164 26.19 -55.62 -17.17
N LYS A 165 24.99 -55.63 -17.76
CA LYS A 165 24.44 -56.83 -18.42
C LYS A 165 25.23 -57.24 -19.66
N THR A 166 25.84 -56.29 -20.36
CA THR A 166 26.62 -56.58 -21.59
C THR A 166 28.00 -57.16 -21.27
N LYS A 167 28.54 -56.92 -20.07
CA LYS A 167 29.83 -57.48 -19.60
C LYS A 167 29.73 -58.88 -19.00
N GLN A 168 28.53 -59.40 -18.77
CA GLN A 168 28.27 -60.74 -18.20
C GLN A 168 27.97 -61.82 -19.26
N ILE A 169 28.17 -61.51 -20.55
CA ILE A 169 28.06 -62.44 -21.69
C ILE A 169 29.45 -62.55 -22.33
#